data_AF-A0A969V014-F1
#
_entry.id   AF-A0A969V014-F1
#
_cell.length_a   1.000
_cell.length_b   1.000
_cell.length_c   1.000
_cell.angle_alpha   90.00
_cell.angle_beta   90.00
_cell.angle_gamma   90.00
#
_symmetry.space_group_name_H-M   'P 1'
#
loop_
_entity.id
_entity.type
_entity.pdbx_description
1 polymer ?
#
loop_
_entity_poly.entity_id
_entity_poly.type
_entity_poly.pdbx_seq_one_letter_code
_entity_poly.pdbx_strand_id
1 'polypeptide(L)'
;MSINEPSLLSPANATHPTNATNEQQVGYTPRLPDFCNLGVMLRLLVIVNVLVFAAALVRADISGDFSALLTQFLLISIVAQPAIILSLVISCVGKPLFSKLTYWRGVSAIFALEAALGLVFWNVYRALQPVIPIGDGIVPLQFGLFFIFATAVVLFYFDLRARSLAPALTEARLQALQARIRPHFLFNTINAVLSLIRDEPRRAERMLEDMAELFRVLMADNRKLQPLADEANQGRGVPAHTQSPM
;
A
#
# COMPACT_ATOMS: atom_id res chain seq x y z
N MET A 1 -61.14 -16.23 -40.63
CA MET A 1 -61.40 -15.38 -39.44
C MET A 1 -60.03 -14.95 -38.94
N SER A 2 -59.47 -13.90 -39.54
CA SER A 2 -59.63 -12.50 -39.15
C SER A 2 -58.76 -12.12 -37.94
N ILE A 3 -57.65 -11.42 -38.25
CA ILE A 3 -57.13 -10.21 -37.58
C ILE A 3 -56.57 -10.43 -36.15
N ASN A 4 -55.33 -10.09 -35.76
CA ASN A 4 -54.61 -8.83 -35.94
C ASN A 4 -53.10 -8.96 -35.63
N GLU A 5 -52.28 -8.20 -36.37
CA GLU A 5 -50.86 -7.82 -36.14
C GLU A 5 -50.69 -6.90 -34.88
N PRO A 6 -49.51 -6.32 -34.50
CA PRO A 6 -48.16 -6.33 -35.10
C PRO A 6 -46.95 -6.41 -34.11
N SER A 7 -45.73 -6.33 -34.69
CA SER A 7 -44.60 -5.50 -34.22
C SER A 7 -43.49 -6.08 -33.32
N LEU A 8 -42.28 -6.02 -33.90
CA LEU A 8 -41.01 -5.56 -33.33
C LEU A 8 -40.13 -6.55 -32.50
N LEU A 9 -38.82 -6.39 -32.76
CA LEU A 9 -37.64 -6.79 -31.96
C LEU A 9 -36.95 -8.12 -32.34
N SER A 10 -35.93 -7.97 -33.18
CA SER A 10 -34.79 -8.89 -33.32
C SER A 10 -34.11 -9.07 -31.96
N PRO A 11 -33.86 -10.30 -31.48
CA PRO A 11 -33.19 -10.50 -30.22
C PRO A 11 -31.69 -10.25 -30.35
N ALA A 12 -31.18 -9.59 -29.33
CA ALA A 12 -29.78 -9.39 -29.02
C ALA A 12 -29.04 -10.71 -28.76
N ASN A 13 -27.72 -10.56 -28.66
CA ASN A 13 -26.86 -11.24 -27.69
C ASN A 13 -26.09 -12.48 -28.18
N ALA A 14 -24.87 -12.23 -28.68
CA ALA A 14 -23.78 -13.20 -28.67
C ALA A 14 -22.44 -12.45 -28.52
N THR A 15 -22.18 -11.90 -27.34
CA THR A 15 -20.82 -11.54 -26.91
C THR A 15 -20.32 -12.57 -25.91
N HIS A 16 -19.19 -13.17 -26.27
CA HIS A 16 -18.39 -14.10 -25.50
C HIS A 16 -18.13 -13.62 -24.06
N PRO A 17 -18.11 -14.52 -23.06
CA PRO A 17 -17.75 -14.16 -21.69
C PRO A 17 -16.21 -14.05 -21.57
N THR A 18 -15.70 -12.84 -21.44
CA THR A 18 -14.35 -12.58 -20.89
C THR A 18 -14.50 -11.83 -19.57
N ASN A 19 -15.08 -12.50 -18.57
CA ASN A 19 -15.07 -12.04 -17.18
C ASN A 19 -14.62 -13.20 -16.29
N ALA A 20 -13.32 -13.43 -16.28
CA ALA A 20 -12.67 -14.35 -15.36
C ALA A 20 -11.30 -13.79 -14.95
N THR A 21 -11.29 -12.63 -14.27
CA THR A 21 -10.09 -12.12 -13.54
C THR A 21 -10.37 -11.03 -12.49
N ASN A 22 -11.60 -10.53 -12.31
CA ASN A 22 -11.83 -9.29 -11.55
C ASN A 22 -12.61 -9.47 -10.23
N GLU A 23 -12.29 -10.46 -9.40
CA GLU A 23 -13.03 -10.66 -8.12
C GLU A 23 -12.20 -10.62 -6.82
N GLN A 24 -10.89 -10.31 -6.80
CA GLN A 24 -10.16 -10.27 -5.51
C GLN A 24 -9.10 -9.16 -5.34
N GLN A 25 -9.15 -8.07 -6.11
CA GLN A 25 -8.30 -6.90 -5.81
C GLN A 25 -9.01 -5.96 -4.85
N VAL A 26 -8.90 -6.25 -3.55
CA VAL A 26 -9.16 -5.24 -2.52
C VAL A 26 -8.26 -4.03 -2.82
N GLY A 27 -8.91 -2.88 -3.06
CA GLY A 27 -8.31 -1.70 -3.69
C GLY A 27 -6.95 -1.32 -3.12
N TYR A 28 -5.90 -1.59 -3.87
CA TYR A 28 -4.57 -1.07 -3.61
C TYR A 28 -4.58 0.44 -3.86
N THR A 29 -4.40 1.24 -2.80
CA THR A 29 -4.12 2.67 -2.94
C THR A 29 -2.60 2.86 -2.93
N PRO A 30 -2.00 3.40 -4.01
CA PRO A 30 -0.56 3.67 -4.05
C PRO A 30 -0.19 4.61 -2.90
N ARG A 31 0.73 4.17 -2.04
CA ARG A 31 1.23 4.95 -0.90
C ARG A 31 2.74 4.96 -0.93
N LEU A 32 3.31 6.08 -0.49
CA LEU A 32 4.75 6.25 -0.39
C LEU A 32 5.30 5.33 0.72
N PRO A 33 6.52 4.78 0.55
CA PRO A 33 7.17 3.99 1.58
C PRO A 33 7.34 4.80 2.88
N ASP A 34 7.25 4.14 4.04
CA ASP A 34 7.58 4.78 5.31
C ASP A 34 9.10 4.80 5.51
N PHE A 35 9.75 5.86 5.04
CA PHE A 35 11.20 6.02 5.10
C PHE A 35 11.78 6.08 6.53
N CYS A 36 10.93 6.26 7.56
CA CYS A 36 11.36 6.21 8.96
C CYS A 36 11.33 4.78 9.56
N ASN A 37 10.81 3.78 8.84
CA ASN A 37 10.80 2.41 9.34
C ASN A 37 12.18 1.78 9.16
N LEU A 38 12.77 1.27 10.25
CA LEU A 38 14.09 0.63 10.25
C LEU A 38 14.22 -0.47 9.18
N GLY A 39 13.17 -1.28 8.99
CA GLY A 39 13.15 -2.33 7.97
C GLY A 39 13.10 -1.80 6.54
N VAL A 40 12.53 -0.61 6.32
CA VAL A 40 12.54 0.10 5.03
C VAL A 40 13.92 0.69 4.77
N MET A 41 14.52 1.34 5.77
CA MET A 41 15.87 1.91 5.69
C MET A 41 16.91 0.84 5.35
N LEU A 42 16.89 -0.30 6.04
CA LEU A 42 17.83 -1.40 5.80
C LEU A 42 17.72 -1.94 4.37
N ARG A 43 16.49 -2.16 3.87
CA ARG A 43 16.27 -2.65 2.50
C ARG A 43 16.72 -1.65 1.46
N LEU A 44 16.44 -0.36 1.67
CA LEU A 44 16.89 0.71 0.79
C LEU A 44 18.42 0.74 0.73
N LEU A 45 19.09 0.66 1.88
CA LEU A 45 20.54 0.62 1.96
C LEU A 45 21.12 -0.59 1.22
N VAL A 46 20.53 -1.78 1.37
CA VAL A 46 20.96 -2.99 0.66
C VAL A 46 20.78 -2.84 -0.86
N ILE A 47 19.61 -2.39 -1.31
CA ILE A 47 19.32 -2.22 -2.75
C ILE A 47 20.33 -1.25 -3.38
N VAL A 48 20.55 -0.10 -2.75
CA VAL A 48 21.47 0.90 -3.30
C VAL A 48 22.91 0.41 -3.29
N ASN A 49 23.36 -0.30 -2.25
CA ASN A 49 24.70 -0.91 -2.23
C ASN A 49 24.89 -1.96 -3.33
N VAL A 50 23.87 -2.78 -3.60
CA VAL A 50 23.90 -3.74 -4.71
C VAL A 50 24.01 -3.02 -6.06
N LEU A 51 23.26 -1.93 -6.25
CA LEU A 51 23.35 -1.11 -7.47
C LEU A 51 24.72 -0.45 -7.63
N VAL A 52 25.29 0.08 -6.55
CA VAL A 52 26.65 0.65 -6.54
C VAL A 52 27.69 -0.41 -6.88
N PHE A 53 27.58 -1.61 -6.31
CA PHE A 53 28.46 -2.73 -6.62
C PHE A 53 28.34 -3.16 -8.09
N ALA A 54 27.11 -3.24 -8.62
CA ALA A 54 26.88 -3.53 -10.04
C ALA A 54 27.48 -2.45 -10.95
N ALA A 55 27.37 -1.17 -10.58
CA ALA A 55 28.01 -0.07 -11.30
C ALA A 55 29.54 -0.16 -11.26
N ALA A 56 30.11 -0.56 -10.13
CA ALA A 56 31.55 -0.83 -10.01
C ALA A 56 31.99 -2.00 -10.90
N LEU A 57 31.21 -3.09 -10.97
CA LEU A 57 31.49 -4.21 -11.87
C LEU A 57 31.49 -3.83 -13.35
N VAL A 58 30.58 -2.94 -13.77
CA VAL A 58 30.53 -2.49 -15.17
C VAL A 58 31.72 -1.58 -15.52
N ARG A 59 32.30 -0.91 -14.53
CA ARG A 59 33.46 -0.01 -14.71
C ARG A 59 34.81 -0.70 -14.52
N ALA A 60 34.86 -1.74 -13.68
CA ALA A 60 36.03 -2.56 -13.53
C ALA A 60 36.22 -3.37 -14.81
N ASP A 61 37.38 -3.20 -15.45
CA ASP A 61 37.73 -4.02 -16.60
C ASP A 61 37.76 -5.50 -16.18
N ILE A 62 37.17 -6.39 -16.97
CA ILE A 62 36.99 -7.82 -16.62
C ILE A 62 38.36 -8.52 -16.48
N SER A 63 39.42 -7.93 -17.05
CA SER A 63 40.81 -8.35 -16.91
C SER A 63 41.55 -7.81 -15.68
N GLY A 64 40.92 -6.96 -14.86
CA GLY A 64 41.54 -6.38 -13.67
C GLY A 64 41.57 -7.33 -12.47
N ASP A 65 42.60 -7.20 -11.63
CA ASP A 65 42.69 -7.90 -10.34
C ASP A 65 41.48 -7.57 -9.45
N PHE A 66 41.05 -8.54 -8.63
CA PHE A 66 39.95 -8.38 -7.66
C PHE A 66 40.15 -7.17 -6.72
N SER A 67 41.41 -6.81 -6.45
CA SER A 67 41.78 -5.62 -5.67
C SER A 67 41.28 -4.32 -6.31
N ALA A 68 41.36 -4.19 -7.64
CA ALA A 68 40.92 -2.98 -8.35
C ALA A 68 39.40 -2.79 -8.26
N LEU A 69 38.64 -3.88 -8.38
CA LEU A 69 37.18 -3.90 -8.19
C LEU A 69 36.84 -3.47 -6.76
N LEU A 70 37.50 -4.05 -5.76
CA LEU A 70 37.28 -3.72 -4.35
C LEU A 70 37.62 -2.26 -4.04
N THR A 71 38.73 -1.73 -4.55
CA THR A 71 39.11 -0.33 -4.39
C THR A 71 38.09 0.61 -5.04
N GLN A 72 37.61 0.31 -6.25
CA GLN A 72 36.58 1.11 -6.91
C GLN A 72 35.26 1.11 -6.12
N PHE A 73 34.82 -0.06 -5.67
CA PHE A 73 33.62 -0.18 -4.84
C PHE A 73 33.75 0.63 -3.55
N LEU A 74 34.85 0.47 -2.80
CA LEU A 74 35.08 1.19 -1.55
C LEU A 74 35.10 2.71 -1.75
N LEU A 75 35.73 3.20 -2.82
CA LEU A 75 35.76 4.62 -3.13
C LEU A 75 34.36 5.15 -3.46
N ILE A 76 33.58 4.45 -4.29
CA ILE A 76 32.22 4.88 -4.62
C ILE A 76 31.32 4.83 -3.38
N SER A 77 31.46 3.79 -2.55
CA SER A 77 30.70 3.64 -1.30
C SER A 77 31.02 4.73 -0.28
N ILE A 78 32.29 5.10 -0.07
CA ILE A 78 32.69 6.16 0.86
C ILE A 78 31.95 7.46 0.56
N VAL A 79 31.80 7.79 -0.73
CA VAL A 79 31.07 8.99 -1.11
C VAL A 79 29.56 8.69 -1.06
N ALA A 80 29.06 7.58 -1.60
CA ALA A 80 27.62 7.32 -1.74
C ALA A 80 26.88 7.08 -0.40
N GLN A 81 27.51 6.45 0.60
CA GLN A 81 26.89 6.15 1.91
C GLN A 81 26.30 7.41 2.59
N PRO A 82 27.07 8.49 2.79
CA PRO A 82 26.54 9.68 3.44
C PRO A 82 25.40 10.34 2.65
N ALA A 83 25.39 10.24 1.32
CA ALA A 83 24.29 10.75 0.50
C ALA A 83 22.99 9.98 0.74
N ILE A 84 23.05 8.65 0.79
CA ILE A 84 21.88 7.79 1.06
C ILE A 84 21.35 8.02 2.48
N ILE A 85 22.25 8.16 3.45
CA ILE A 85 21.86 8.43 4.84
C ILE A 85 21.20 9.81 4.94
N LEU A 86 21.77 10.82 4.29
CA LEU A 86 21.22 12.17 4.27
C LEU A 86 19.84 12.19 3.59
N SER A 87 19.67 11.50 2.47
CA SER A 87 18.38 11.42 1.78
C SER A 87 17.32 10.73 2.64
N LEU A 88 17.68 9.61 3.29
CA LEU A 88 16.82 8.93 4.26
C LEU A 88 16.40 9.83 5.43
N VAL A 89 17.34 10.59 6.01
CA VAL A 89 17.07 11.52 7.11
C VAL A 89 16.14 12.64 6.66
N ILE A 90 16.41 13.26 5.50
CA ILE A 90 15.56 14.32 4.95
C ILE A 90 14.16 13.79 4.64
N SER A 91 14.05 12.61 4.04
CA SER A 91 12.76 11.97 3.76
C SER A 91 12.00 11.60 5.04
N CYS A 92 12.71 11.18 6.09
CA CYS A 92 12.08 10.86 7.37
C CYS A 92 11.59 12.12 8.11
N VAL A 93 12.42 13.16 8.19
CA VAL A 93 12.05 14.45 8.81
C VAL A 93 10.95 15.16 8.00
N GLY A 94 10.94 14.99 6.68
CA GLY A 94 9.92 15.52 5.77
C GLY A 94 8.59 14.76 5.78
N LYS A 95 8.48 13.61 6.47
CA LYS A 95 7.25 12.80 6.56
C LYS A 95 5.96 13.59 6.86
N PRO A 96 5.90 14.54 7.81
CA PRO A 96 4.69 15.34 8.05
C PRO A 96 4.32 16.27 6.88
N LEU A 97 5.28 16.63 6.03
CA LEU A 97 5.03 17.37 4.81
C LEU A 97 4.49 16.43 3.72
N PHE A 98 5.14 15.27 3.50
CA PHE A 98 4.74 14.29 2.50
C PHE A 98 3.38 13.64 2.75
N SER A 99 2.95 13.53 4.02
CA SER A 99 1.65 12.92 4.36
C SER A 99 0.44 13.70 3.83
N LYS A 100 0.61 14.99 3.53
CA LYS A 100 -0.42 15.86 2.94
C LYS A 100 -0.43 15.85 1.42
N LEU A 101 0.59 15.28 0.78
CA LEU A 101 0.74 15.27 -0.67
C LEU A 101 0.05 14.04 -1.28
N THR A 102 -0.59 14.25 -2.44
CA THR A 102 -1.03 13.16 -3.32
C THR A 102 0.16 12.30 -3.73
N TYR A 103 -0.03 10.99 -3.91
CA TYR A 103 1.03 10.02 -4.26
C TYR A 103 2.02 10.55 -5.32
N TRP A 104 1.50 11.02 -6.47
CA TRP A 104 2.34 11.54 -7.56
C TRP A 104 3.16 12.77 -7.18
N ARG A 105 2.62 13.68 -6.35
CA ARG A 105 3.35 14.85 -5.86
C ARG A 105 4.46 14.45 -4.88
N GLY A 106 4.22 13.41 -4.07
CA GLY A 106 5.25 12.87 -3.21
C GLY A 106 6.35 12.15 -3.99
N VAL A 107 6.00 11.38 -5.02
CA VAL A 107 6.98 10.77 -5.94
C VAL A 107 7.82 11.85 -6.62
N SER A 108 7.20 12.89 -7.18
CA SER A 108 7.95 13.98 -7.81
C SER A 108 8.85 14.72 -6.82
N ALA A 109 8.40 14.89 -5.57
CA ALA A 109 9.21 15.54 -4.54
C ALA A 109 10.40 14.69 -4.11
N ILE A 110 10.29 13.35 -4.07
CA ILE A 110 11.42 12.45 -3.84
C ILE A 110 12.41 12.54 -4.99
N PHE A 111 11.95 12.48 -6.25
CA PHE A 111 12.84 12.66 -7.40
C PHE A 111 13.53 14.02 -7.38
N ALA A 112 12.84 15.09 -7.01
CA ALA A 112 13.41 16.43 -6.90
C ALA A 112 14.47 16.50 -5.77
N LEU A 113 14.20 15.90 -4.62
CA LEU A 113 15.15 15.80 -3.51
C LEU A 113 16.40 15.02 -3.92
N GLU A 114 16.23 13.83 -4.49
CA GLU A 114 17.33 12.98 -4.95
C GLU A 114 18.13 13.64 -6.08
N ALA A 115 17.47 14.38 -6.99
CA ALA A 115 18.16 15.17 -8.00
C ALA A 115 18.98 16.31 -7.39
N ALA A 116 18.44 17.03 -6.40
CA ALA A 116 19.16 18.08 -5.69
C ALA A 116 20.38 17.52 -4.94
N LEU A 117 20.21 16.41 -4.23
CA LEU A 117 21.30 15.71 -3.54
C LEU A 117 22.35 15.20 -4.52
N GLY A 118 21.94 14.61 -5.64
CA GLY A 118 22.83 14.18 -6.72
C GLY A 118 23.63 15.33 -7.32
N LEU A 119 23.03 16.51 -7.49
CA LEU A 119 23.75 17.72 -7.94
C LEU A 119 24.77 18.19 -6.92
N VAL A 120 24.41 18.26 -5.63
CA VAL A 120 25.35 18.62 -4.56
C VAL A 120 26.53 17.66 -4.56
N PHE A 121 26.24 16.36 -4.62
CA PHE A 121 27.24 15.32 -4.64
C PHE A 121 28.18 15.40 -5.84
N TRP A 122 27.62 15.66 -7.02
CA TRP A 122 28.40 15.85 -8.24
C TRP A 122 29.39 17.01 -8.11
N ASN A 123 28.98 18.10 -7.47
CA ASN A 123 29.86 19.24 -7.20
C ASN A 123 30.94 18.89 -6.18
N VAL A 124 30.61 18.14 -5.12
CA VAL A 124 31.58 17.64 -4.13
C VAL A 124 32.60 16.71 -4.78
N TYR A 125 32.15 15.76 -5.60
CA TYR A 125 33.01 14.84 -6.35
C TYR A 125 34.00 15.61 -7.24
N ARG A 126 33.52 16.58 -8.02
CA ARG A 126 34.40 17.43 -8.85
C ARG A 126 35.38 18.28 -8.03
N ALA A 127 34.96 18.78 -6.87
CA ALA A 127 35.82 19.57 -5.99
C ALA A 127 36.91 18.73 -5.30
N LEU A 128 36.63 17.45 -5.02
CA LEU A 128 37.58 16.51 -4.41
C LEU A 128 38.54 15.85 -5.41
N GLN A 129 38.18 15.77 -6.70
CA GLN A 129 39.00 15.16 -7.75
C GLN A 129 40.49 15.62 -7.76
N PRO A 130 40.85 16.91 -7.56
CA PRO A 130 42.26 17.31 -7.53
C PRO A 130 43.04 16.81 -6.31
N VAL A 131 42.36 16.44 -5.22
CA VAL A 131 42.97 15.99 -3.96
C VAL A 131 43.01 14.46 -3.89
N ILE A 132 41.98 13.79 -4.42
CA ILE A 132 41.86 12.34 -4.43
C ILE A 132 41.53 11.93 -5.87
N PRO A 133 42.43 11.22 -6.58
CA PRO A 133 42.16 10.73 -7.93
C PRO A 133 41.18 9.53 -7.86
N ILE A 134 39.91 9.85 -7.61
CA ILE A 134 38.80 8.89 -7.57
C ILE A 134 38.36 8.63 -9.01
N GLY A 135 39.13 7.81 -9.72
CA GLY A 135 38.82 7.24 -11.04
C GLY A 135 38.37 8.24 -12.11
N ASP A 136 39.24 8.54 -13.07
CA ASP A 136 38.90 9.45 -14.17
C ASP A 136 37.78 8.90 -15.08
N GLY A 137 36.99 9.80 -15.68
CA GLY A 137 36.02 9.45 -16.72
C GLY A 137 34.58 9.17 -16.25
N ILE A 138 34.17 9.59 -15.06
CA ILE A 138 32.73 9.69 -14.76
C ILE A 138 32.18 10.92 -15.51
N VAL A 139 31.25 10.73 -16.44
CA VAL A 139 30.54 11.84 -17.08
C VAL A 139 29.29 12.23 -16.28
N PRO A 140 28.93 13.52 -16.21
CA PRO A 140 27.79 13.99 -15.42
C PRO A 140 26.48 13.30 -15.80
N LEU A 141 26.32 12.97 -17.08
CA LEU A 141 25.15 12.28 -17.58
C LEU A 141 25.02 10.85 -17.02
N GLN A 142 26.11 10.07 -17.00
CA GLN A 142 26.10 8.70 -16.45
C GLN A 142 25.76 8.71 -14.96
N PHE A 143 26.34 9.67 -14.22
CA PHE A 143 26.05 9.84 -12.80
C PHE A 143 24.58 10.18 -12.54
N GLY A 144 24.04 11.14 -13.30
CA GLY A 144 22.63 11.52 -13.20
C GLY A 144 21.68 10.37 -13.57
N LEU A 145 21.99 9.62 -14.64
CA LEU A 145 21.22 8.45 -15.04
C LEU A 145 21.23 7.37 -13.97
N PHE A 146 22.37 7.12 -13.31
CA PHE A 146 22.46 6.17 -12.20
C PHE A 146 21.56 6.59 -11.02
N PHE A 147 21.57 7.86 -10.62
CA PHE A 147 20.71 8.36 -9.54
C PHE A 147 19.21 8.24 -9.85
N ILE A 148 18.82 8.56 -11.08
CA ILE A 148 17.43 8.43 -11.54
C ILE A 148 17.04 6.95 -11.56
N PHE A 149 17.90 6.09 -12.12
CA PHE A 149 17.67 4.65 -12.20
C PHE A 149 17.55 4.02 -10.81
N ALA A 150 18.47 4.33 -9.90
CA ALA A 150 18.45 3.81 -8.53
C ALA A 150 17.18 4.23 -7.79
N THR A 151 16.79 5.51 -7.88
CA THR A 151 15.54 6.02 -7.28
C THR A 151 14.32 5.30 -7.87
N ALA A 152 14.27 5.11 -9.19
CA ALA A 152 13.17 4.40 -9.86
C ALA A 152 13.07 2.93 -9.41
N VAL A 153 14.21 2.22 -9.33
CA VAL A 153 14.27 0.83 -8.86
C VAL A 153 13.77 0.70 -7.41
N VAL A 154 14.18 1.60 -6.52
CA VAL A 154 13.75 1.60 -5.12
C VAL A 154 12.24 1.83 -5.01
N LEU A 155 11.71 2.85 -5.70
CA LEU A 155 10.27 3.14 -5.68
C LEU A 155 9.45 2.00 -6.28
N PHE A 156 9.91 1.41 -7.38
CA PHE A 156 9.27 0.27 -8.01
C PHE A 156 9.26 -0.97 -7.11
N TYR A 157 10.38 -1.27 -6.44
CA TYR A 157 10.48 -2.36 -5.48
C TYR A 157 9.45 -2.20 -4.34
N PHE A 158 9.32 -1.00 -3.78
CA PHE A 158 8.36 -0.78 -2.71
C PHE A 158 6.91 -0.83 -3.19
N ASP A 159 6.62 -0.36 -4.40
CA ASP A 159 5.28 -0.46 -4.98
C ASP A 159 4.87 -1.93 -5.20
N LEU A 160 5.77 -2.74 -5.79
CA LEU A 160 5.56 -4.19 -5.90
C LEU A 160 5.37 -4.87 -4.55
N ARG A 161 6.19 -4.51 -3.56
CA ARG A 161 6.08 -5.06 -2.22
C ARG A 161 4.74 -4.71 -1.58
N ALA A 162 4.30 -3.46 -1.73
CA ALA A 162 3.03 -3.01 -1.18
C ALA A 162 1.84 -3.72 -1.84
N ARG A 163 1.88 -3.93 -3.16
CA ARG A 163 0.89 -4.74 -3.90
C ARG A 163 0.85 -6.19 -3.41
N SER A 164 2.02 -6.81 -3.18
CA SER A 164 2.09 -8.20 -2.71
C SER A 164 1.55 -8.42 -1.30
N LEU A 165 1.60 -7.39 -0.44
CA LEU A 165 1.14 -7.46 0.95
C LEU A 165 -0.35 -7.10 1.11
N ALA A 166 -0.95 -6.42 0.14
CA ALA A 166 -2.36 -6.05 0.15
C ALA A 166 -3.33 -7.24 0.34
N PRO A 167 -3.17 -8.39 -0.35
CA PRO A 167 -4.07 -9.53 -0.14
C PRO A 167 -3.93 -10.14 1.26
N ALA A 168 -2.70 -10.33 1.75
CA ALA A 168 -2.45 -10.90 3.09
C ALA A 168 -3.02 -10.03 4.22
N LEU A 169 -2.92 -8.70 4.10
CA LEU A 169 -3.52 -7.77 5.06
C LEU A 169 -5.05 -7.79 5.02
N THR A 170 -5.64 -7.99 3.84
CA THR A 170 -7.08 -8.10 3.70
C THR A 170 -7.57 -9.40 4.33
N GLU A 171 -6.91 -10.52 4.03
CA GLU A 171 -7.24 -11.83 4.58
C GLU A 171 -7.10 -11.83 6.11
N ALA A 172 -6.03 -11.26 6.66
CA ALA A 172 -5.86 -11.12 8.11
C ALA A 172 -6.95 -10.25 8.76
N ARG A 173 -7.40 -9.19 8.08
CA ARG A 173 -8.54 -8.37 8.54
C ARG A 173 -9.84 -9.15 8.50
N LEU A 174 -10.09 -9.91 7.43
CA LEU A 174 -11.26 -10.77 7.30
C LEU A 174 -11.26 -11.86 8.38
N GLN A 175 -10.13 -12.50 8.63
CA GLN A 175 -9.97 -13.48 9.71
C GLN A 175 -10.17 -12.84 11.09
N ALA A 176 -9.68 -11.62 11.33
CA ALA A 176 -9.92 -10.90 12.58
C ALA A 176 -11.39 -10.48 12.75
N LEU A 177 -12.07 -10.10 11.66
CA LEU A 177 -13.51 -9.82 11.63
C LEU A 177 -14.34 -11.08 11.85
N GLN A 178 -13.96 -12.20 11.23
CA GLN A 178 -14.59 -13.51 11.45
C GLN A 178 -14.33 -14.01 12.89
N ALA A 179 -13.15 -13.77 13.45
CA ALA A 179 -12.82 -14.14 14.83
C ALA A 179 -13.67 -13.42 15.88
N ARG A 180 -14.29 -12.27 15.54
CA ARG A 180 -15.29 -11.61 16.41
C ARG A 180 -16.62 -12.37 16.49
N ILE A 181 -16.91 -13.28 15.55
CA ILE A 181 -18.05 -14.19 15.63
C ILE A 181 -17.48 -15.56 16.04
N ARG A 182 -17.46 -15.89 17.34
CA ARG A 182 -17.03 -17.23 17.79
C ARG A 182 -18.05 -18.28 17.30
N PRO A 183 -17.77 -19.08 16.25
CA PRO A 183 -18.73 -20.05 15.73
C PRO A 183 -18.99 -21.16 16.77
N HIS A 184 -17.94 -21.50 17.52
CA HIS A 184 -17.98 -22.51 18.56
C HIS A 184 -18.90 -22.12 19.73
N PHE A 185 -19.05 -20.82 20.03
CA PHE A 185 -20.00 -20.41 21.07
C PHE A 185 -21.42 -20.70 20.62
N LEU A 186 -21.79 -20.29 19.41
CA LEU A 186 -23.12 -20.57 18.84
C LEU A 186 -23.41 -22.08 18.80
N PHE A 187 -22.47 -22.88 18.30
CA PHE A 187 -22.62 -24.34 18.26
C PHE A 187 -22.76 -24.97 19.64
N ASN A 188 -21.93 -24.56 20.61
CA ASN A 188 -22.03 -25.06 21.98
C ASN A 188 -23.37 -24.72 22.61
N THR A 189 -23.84 -23.50 22.42
CA THR A 189 -25.08 -23.06 23.06
C THR A 189 -26.30 -23.73 22.42
N ILE A 190 -26.31 -23.95 21.10
CA ILE A 190 -27.35 -24.75 20.43
C ILE A 190 -27.34 -26.20 20.92
N ASN A 191 -26.16 -26.83 21.04
CA ASN A 191 -26.05 -28.21 21.54
C ASN A 191 -26.49 -28.32 23.01
N ALA A 192 -26.20 -27.32 23.85
CA ALA A 192 -26.68 -27.25 25.22
C ALA A 192 -28.21 -27.15 25.24
N VAL A 193 -28.81 -26.24 24.45
CA VAL A 193 -30.27 -26.12 24.33
C VAL A 193 -30.88 -27.43 23.85
N LEU A 194 -30.29 -28.09 22.83
CA LEU A 194 -30.78 -29.34 22.28
C LEU A 194 -30.78 -30.47 23.33
N SER A 195 -29.79 -30.48 24.23
CA SER A 195 -29.75 -31.40 25.37
C SER A 195 -30.88 -31.13 26.37
N LEU A 196 -31.28 -29.87 26.58
CA LEU A 196 -32.35 -29.52 27.54
C LEU A 196 -33.76 -29.71 26.97
N ILE A 197 -33.94 -29.75 25.65
CA ILE A 197 -35.29 -29.87 25.03
C ILE A 197 -36.01 -31.16 25.44
N ARG A 198 -35.28 -32.27 25.64
CA ARG A 198 -35.87 -33.58 25.97
C ARG A 198 -36.26 -33.70 27.44
N ASP A 199 -35.44 -33.18 28.35
CA ASP A 199 -35.59 -33.41 29.80
C ASP A 199 -36.20 -32.20 30.52
N GLU A 200 -35.91 -30.97 30.08
CA GLU A 200 -36.32 -29.71 30.73
C GLU A 200 -36.75 -28.63 29.70
N PRO A 201 -37.87 -28.81 28.98
CA PRO A 201 -38.26 -27.94 27.87
C PRO A 201 -38.46 -26.47 28.26
N ARG A 202 -39.02 -26.21 29.45
CA ARG A 202 -39.20 -24.83 29.99
C ARG A 202 -37.88 -24.11 30.29
N ARG A 203 -36.78 -24.84 30.43
CA ARG A 203 -35.46 -24.29 30.70
C ARG A 203 -34.69 -24.07 29.39
N ALA A 204 -34.89 -24.95 28.41
CA ALA A 204 -34.45 -24.74 27.03
C ALA A 204 -35.08 -23.47 26.41
N GLU A 205 -36.37 -23.24 26.64
CA GLU A 205 -37.09 -22.05 26.15
C GLU A 205 -36.50 -20.75 26.72
N ARG A 206 -36.29 -20.68 28.04
CA ARG A 206 -35.64 -19.52 28.68
C ARG A 206 -34.21 -19.29 28.18
N MET A 207 -33.45 -20.37 27.97
CA MET A 207 -32.09 -20.28 27.44
C MET A 207 -32.08 -19.76 25.99
N LEU A 208 -33.09 -20.09 25.18
CA LEU A 208 -33.26 -19.54 23.84
C LEU A 208 -33.65 -18.05 23.86
N GLU A 209 -34.52 -17.63 24.77
CA GLU A 209 -34.87 -16.21 24.96
C GLU A 209 -33.65 -15.38 25.36
N ASP A 210 -32.85 -15.86 26.31
CA ASP A 210 -31.62 -15.19 26.75
C ASP A 210 -30.59 -15.10 25.62
N MET A 211 -30.47 -16.14 24.79
CA MET A 211 -29.64 -16.11 23.59
C MET A 211 -30.12 -15.07 22.57
N ALA A 212 -31.42 -15.00 22.33
CA ALA A 212 -32.00 -14.06 21.39
C ALA A 212 -31.77 -12.61 21.83
N GLU A 213 -31.92 -12.30 23.13
CA GLU A 213 -31.64 -10.96 23.66
C GLU A 213 -30.14 -10.64 23.60
N LEU A 214 -29.26 -11.59 23.92
CA LEU A 214 -27.81 -11.42 23.77
C LEU A 214 -27.42 -11.12 22.32
N PHE A 215 -27.99 -11.83 21.34
CA PHE A 215 -27.77 -11.55 19.92
C PHE A 215 -28.32 -10.19 19.49
N ARG A 216 -29.47 -9.79 20.03
CA ARG A 216 -30.07 -8.47 19.77
C ARG A 216 -29.14 -7.34 20.22
N VAL A 217 -28.54 -7.46 21.41
CA VAL A 217 -27.57 -6.50 21.95
C VAL A 217 -26.28 -6.48 21.10
N LEU A 218 -25.72 -7.65 20.77
CA LEU A 218 -24.50 -7.76 19.94
C LEU A 218 -24.68 -7.16 18.53
N MET A 219 -25.87 -7.28 17.94
CA MET A 219 -26.18 -6.70 16.62
C MET A 219 -26.47 -5.20 16.69
N ALA A 220 -27.06 -4.71 17.79
CA ALA A 220 -27.26 -3.28 18.01
C ALA A 220 -25.93 -2.51 18.13
N ASP A 221 -24.92 -3.09 18.77
CA ASP A 221 -23.59 -2.49 18.88
C ASP A 221 -22.79 -2.51 17.57
N ASN A 222 -23.00 -3.50 16.69
CA ASN A 222 -22.39 -3.50 15.36
C ASN A 222 -22.95 -2.39 14.45
N ARG A 223 -24.22 -1.99 14.62
CA ARG A 223 -24.80 -0.83 13.91
C ARG A 223 -24.18 0.51 14.32
N LYS A 224 -23.64 0.65 15.53
CA LYS A 224 -22.94 1.86 15.98
C LYS A 224 -21.52 2.01 15.42
N LEU A 225 -20.96 0.95 14.83
CA LEU A 225 -19.61 0.94 14.24
C LEU A 225 -19.60 1.17 12.71
N GLN A 226 -20.75 1.42 12.08
CA GLN A 226 -20.75 1.97 10.72
C GLN A 226 -20.21 3.41 10.79
N PRO A 227 -19.10 3.72 10.10
CA PRO A 227 -18.50 5.04 10.15
C PRO A 227 -19.47 6.06 9.52
N LEU A 228 -19.44 7.28 10.07
CA LEU A 228 -20.18 8.50 9.72
C LEU A 228 -20.13 8.95 8.23
N ALA A 229 -19.78 8.08 7.30
CA ALA A 229 -19.79 8.36 5.86
C ALA A 229 -21.21 8.48 5.29
N ASP A 230 -22.22 7.82 5.88
CA ASP A 230 -23.61 7.91 5.42
C ASP A 230 -24.39 9.10 6.00
N GLU A 231 -24.00 9.63 7.18
CA GLU A 231 -24.67 10.82 7.76
C GLU A 231 -24.36 12.12 7.00
N ALA A 232 -23.25 12.19 6.25
CA ALA A 232 -22.89 13.38 5.49
C ALA A 232 -23.77 13.64 4.25
N ASN A 233 -24.52 12.63 3.78
CA ASN A 233 -25.48 12.80 2.67
C ASN A 233 -26.93 13.05 3.14
N GLN A 234 -27.25 12.83 4.41
CA GLN A 234 -28.61 13.00 4.95
C GLN A 234 -28.88 14.43 5.48
N GLY A 235 -27.94 15.37 5.31
CA GLY A 235 -28.00 16.74 5.83
C GLY A 235 -28.44 17.84 4.84
N ARG A 236 -28.80 17.51 3.58
CA ARG A 236 -29.25 18.52 2.57
C ARG A 236 -30.72 18.40 2.17
N GLY A 237 -31.59 18.18 3.15
CA GLY A 237 -33.03 18.14 2.93
C GLY A 237 -33.79 18.81 4.06
N VAL A 238 -33.53 20.09 4.33
CA VAL A 238 -34.44 20.90 5.14
C VAL A 238 -35.51 21.47 4.19
N PRO A 239 -36.77 21.00 4.21
CA PRO A 239 -37.83 21.70 3.51
C PRO A 239 -38.18 22.97 4.30
N ALA A 240 -38.07 24.12 3.63
CA ALA A 240 -38.61 25.38 4.10
C ALA A 240 -40.13 25.26 4.20
N HIS A 241 -40.67 25.30 5.42
CA HIS A 241 -42.08 25.57 5.63
C HIS A 241 -42.37 27.05 5.34
N THR A 242 -42.93 27.31 4.18
CA THR A 242 -43.60 28.59 3.88
C THR A 242 -44.94 28.58 4.63
N GLN A 243 -45.08 29.42 5.65
CA GLN A 243 -46.38 29.84 6.19
C GLN A 243 -46.46 31.37 6.10
N SER A 244 -47.30 31.86 5.19
CA SER A 244 -47.96 33.16 5.30
C SER A 244 -49.46 32.88 5.45
N PRO A 245 -50.13 33.37 6.50
CA PRO A 245 -51.56 33.54 6.49
C PRO A 245 -51.93 34.92 5.92
N MET A 246 -53.22 35.03 5.58
CA MET A 246 -53.91 36.09 4.85
C MET A 246 -53.64 37.53 5.27
#